data_AF-G0ZJ96-F1
#
_entry.id   AF-G0ZJ96-F1
#
_cell.length_a   1.000
_cell.length_b   1.000
_cell.length_c   1.000
_cell.angle_alpha   90.00
_cell.angle_beta   90.00
_cell.angle_gamma   90.00
#
_symmetry.space_group_name_H-M   'P 1'
#
loop_
_entity.id
_entity.type
_entity.pdbx_description
1 polymer ?
#
loop_
_entity_poly.entity_id
_entity_poly.type
_entity_poly.pdbx_seq_one_letter_code
_entity_poly.pdbx_strand_id
1 'polypeptide(L)' 'YLGQKVKDAVITVPAYFNDSQRQATKDAGAIAGLNVLRIINEPTAAAIAYGLDKKVVAGSSRERNV' A
#
# COMPACT_ATOMS: atom_id res chain seq x y z
N TYR A 1 -7.53 10.25 10.09
CA TYR A 1 -6.28 10.32 10.89
C TYR A 1 -6.45 9.48 12.15
N LEU A 2 -5.42 8.79 12.63
CA LEU A 2 -5.54 7.74 13.66
C LEU A 2 -5.33 8.23 15.11
N GLY A 3 -4.93 9.50 15.34
CA GLY A 3 -4.74 10.04 16.70
C GLY A 3 -3.54 9.45 17.47
N GLN A 4 -2.79 8.54 16.85
CA GLN A 4 -1.65 7.84 17.44
C GLN A 4 -0.47 7.80 16.47
N LYS A 5 0.74 7.57 17.00
CA LYS A 5 1.95 7.49 16.19
C LYS A 5 1.93 6.25 15.30
N VAL A 6 2.01 6.47 13.98
CA VAL A 6 2.21 5.40 13.00
C VAL A 6 3.70 5.09 12.92
N LYS A 7 4.05 3.81 13.00
CA LYS A 7 5.44 3.34 12.94
C LYS A 7 5.74 2.56 11.67
N ASP A 8 4.79 1.74 11.20
CA ASP A 8 5.01 0.82 10.10
C ASP A 8 4.31 1.30 8.82
N ALA A 9 4.98 1.18 7.68
CA ALA A 9 4.45 1.63 6.40
C ALA A 9 4.87 0.75 5.22
N VAL A 10 4.03 0.73 4.19
CA VAL A 10 4.35 0.26 2.84
C VAL A 10 4.38 1.49 1.94
N ILE A 11 5.40 1.62 1.11
CA ILE A 11 5.61 2.80 0.24
C ILE A 11 5.57 2.35 -1.23
N THR A 12 4.87 3.11 -2.05
CA THR A 12 4.82 2.91 -3.51
C THR A 12 6.01 3.57 -4.20
N VAL A 13 6.52 2.96 -5.26
CA VAL A 13 7.50 3.54 -6.18
C VAL A 13 7.05 3.38 -7.64
N PRO A 14 7.51 4.25 -8.56
CA PRO A 14 7.28 4.05 -9.99
C PRO A 14 7.85 2.71 -10.45
N ALA A 15 7.15 2.03 -11.36
CA ALA A 15 7.54 0.69 -11.81
C ALA A 15 8.90 0.64 -12.54
N TYR A 16 9.38 1.78 -13.02
CA TYR A 16 10.65 1.92 -13.74
C TYR A 16 11.82 2.33 -12.82
N PHE A 17 11.61 2.41 -11.50
CA PHE A 17 12.70 2.68 -10.57
C PHE A 17 13.70 1.53 -10.54
N ASN A 18 14.98 1.86 -10.63
CA ASN A 18 16.07 0.91 -10.41
C ASN A 18 16.29 0.65 -8.92
N ASP A 19 17.12 -0.34 -8.58
CA ASP A 19 17.35 -0.75 -7.20
C ASP A 19 17.92 0.37 -6.31
N SER A 20 18.77 1.25 -6.84
CA SER A 20 19.32 2.38 -6.10
C SER A 20 18.25 3.40 -5.73
N GLN A 21 17.35 3.74 -6.66
CA GLN A 21 16.23 4.66 -6.40
C GLN A 21 15.23 4.05 -5.41
N ARG A 22 15.01 2.73 -5.49
CA ARG A 22 14.15 2.00 -4.52
C ARG A 22 14.77 2.02 -3.12
N GLN A 23 16.09 1.81 -3.02
CA GLN A 23 16.80 1.88 -1.75
C GLN A 23 16.75 3.30 -1.17
N ALA A 24 16.99 4.33 -1.98
CA ALA A 24 16.89 5.72 -1.54
C ALA A 24 15.49 6.07 -1.03
N THR A 25 14.43 5.52 -1.65
CA THR A 25 13.05 5.70 -1.19
C THR A 25 12.80 5.01 0.15
N LYS A 26 13.37 3.81 0.35
CA LYS A 26 13.30 3.09 1.63
C LYS A 26 14.03 3.85 2.74
N ASP A 27 15.21 4.38 2.43
CA ASP A 27 16.01 5.17 3.36
C ASP A 27 15.31 6.47 3.73
N ALA A 28 14.65 7.12 2.77
CA ALA A 28 13.80 8.29 3.04
C ALA A 28 12.67 7.96 4.04
N GLY A 29 12.05 6.78 3.92
CA GLY A 29 11.06 6.30 4.89
C GLY A 29 11.67 6.09 6.29
N ALA A 30 12.87 5.52 6.37
CA ALA A 30 13.57 5.33 7.65
C ALA A 30 13.95 6.68 8.30
N ILE A 31 14.43 7.66 7.51
CA ILE A 31 14.72 9.02 7.97
C ILE A 31 13.46 9.71 8.49
N ALA A 32 12.30 9.45 7.86
CA ALA A 32 11.00 9.93 8.34
C ALA A 32 10.50 9.22 9.61
N GLY A 33 11.27 8.28 10.17
CA GLY A 33 10.91 7.53 11.37
C GLY A 33 9.91 6.41 11.13
N LEU A 34 9.78 5.95 9.88
CA LEU A 34 8.92 4.83 9.49
C LEU A 34 9.75 3.55 9.33
N ASN A 35 9.22 2.46 9.87
CA ASN A 35 9.64 1.11 9.53
C ASN A 35 9.02 0.72 8.18
N VAL A 36 9.83 0.76 7.12
CA VAL A 36 9.39 0.44 5.76
C VAL A 36 9.35 -1.07 5.58
N LEU A 37 8.16 -1.64 5.71
CA LEU A 37 7.91 -3.08 5.63
C LEU A 37 8.12 -3.62 4.20
N ARG A 38 7.68 -2.86 3.20
CA ARG A 38 7.79 -3.24 1.78
C ARG A 38 7.75 -2.01 0.89
N ILE A 39 8.52 -2.07 -0.19
CA ILE A 39 8.37 -1.20 -1.36
C ILE A 39 7.55 -1.95 -2.41
N ILE A 40 6.47 -1.34 -2.88
CA ILE A 40 5.59 -1.92 -3.91
C ILE A 40 5.55 -1.04 -5.16
N ASN A 41 5.32 -1.64 -6.31
CA ASN A 41 5.15 -0.89 -7.55
C ASN A 41 3.78 -0.20 -7.52
N GLU A 42 3.75 1.06 -7.91
CA GLU A 42 2.53 1.86 -8.03
C GLU A 42 1.42 1.19 -8.86
N PRO A 43 1.65 0.69 -10.10
CA PRO A 43 0.58 0.07 -10.88
C PRO A 43 0.03 -1.20 -10.22
N THR A 44 0.86 -1.93 -9.46
CA THR A 44 0.41 -3.08 -8.68
C THR A 44 -0.48 -2.64 -7.51
N ALA A 45 -0.10 -1.57 -6.80
CA ALA A 45 -0.92 -1.01 -5.73
C ALA A 45 -2.29 -0.55 -6.26
N ALA A 46 -2.30 0.14 -7.41
CA ALA A 46 -3.52 0.56 -8.09
C ALA A 46 -4.40 -0.63 -8.50
N ALA A 47 -3.81 -1.69 -9.06
CA ALA A 47 -4.55 -2.90 -9.42
C ALA A 47 -5.15 -3.62 -8.20
N ILE A 48 -4.43 -3.66 -7.07
CA ILE A 48 -4.95 -4.21 -5.80
C ILE A 48 -6.13 -3.37 -5.32
N ALA A 49 -6.00 -2.04 -5.31
CA ALA A 49 -7.08 -1.14 -4.88
C ALA A 49 -8.33 -1.32 -5.73
N TYR A 50 -8.19 -1.36 -7.06
CA TYR A 50 -9.31 -1.59 -7.98
C TYR A 50 -9.96 -2.97 -7.80
N GLY A 51 -9.13 -4.01 -7.64
CA GLY A 51 -9.61 -5.37 -7.41
C GLY A 51 -10.37 -5.51 -6.08
N LEU A 52 -9.98 -4.77 -5.05
CA LEU A 52 -10.69 -4.72 -3.77
C LEU A 52 -11.98 -3.91 -3.87
N ASP A 53 -11.95 -2.73 -4.50
CA ASP A 53 -13.12 -1.88 -4.72
C ASP A 53 -14.23 -2.65 -5.46
N LYS A 54 -13.89 -3.31 -6.57
CA LYS A 54 -14.86 -4.14 -7.30
C LYS A 54 -15.41 -5.32 -6.49
N LYS A 55 -14.62 -5.91 -5.59
CA LYS A 55 -15.08 -6.99 -4.70
C LYS A 55 -16.03 -6.46 -3.62
N VAL A 56 -15.78 -5.26 -3.09
CA VAL A 56 -16.71 -4.60 -2.15
C VAL A 56 -18.05 -4.32 -2.85
N VAL A 57 -18.02 -3.82 -4.09
CA VAL A 57 -19.24 -3.56 -4.88
C VAL A 57 -19.99 -4.86 -5.23
N ALA A 58 -19.29 -5.96 -5.50
CA ALA A 58 -19.91 -7.26 -5.78
C ALA A 58 -20.33 -8.05 -4.51
N GLY A 59 -19.93 -7.59 -3.31
CA GLY A 59 -20.02 -8.34 -2.06
C GLY A 59 -21.16 -7.97 -1.11
N SER A 60 -21.89 -6.88 -1.33
CA SER A 60 -22.98 -6.45 -0.43
C SER A 60 -24.30 -7.26 -0.56
N SER A 61 -24.26 -8.49 -1.10
CA SER A 61 -25.44 -9.36 -1.27
C SER A 61 -25.26 -10.79 -0.74
N ARG A 62 -24.39 -11.00 0.26
CA ARG A 62 -24.26 -12.31 0.92
C ARG A 62 -24.36 -12.19 2.44
N GLU A 63 -25.58 -11.96 2.92
CA GLU A 63 -26.07 -12.41 4.23
C GLU A 63 -27.58 -12.18 4.35
N ARG A 64 -28.36 -13.01 3.66
CA ARG A 64 -29.74 -13.36 4.04
C ARG A 64 -30.00 -14.78 3.59
N ASN A 65 -29.75 -15.74 4.46
CA ASN A 65 -30.56 -16.96 4.49
C ASN A 65 -31.06 -17.12 5.93
N VAL A 66 -32.40 -17.08 6.02
CA VAL A 66 -33.21 -17.54 7.15
C VAL A 66 -33.12 -19.05 7.30
#